data_AF-A0A973GB71-F1
#
_entry.id   AF-A0A973GB71-F1
#
_cell.length_a   1.000
_cell.length_b   1.000
_cell.length_c   1.000
_cell.angle_alpha   90.00
_cell.angle_beta   90.00
_cell.angle_gamma   90.00
#
_symmetry.space_group_name_H-M   'P 1'
#
loop_
_entity.id
_entity.type
_entity.pdbx_description
1 polymer ?
#
loop_
_entity_poly.entity_id
_entity_poly.type
_entity_poly.pdbx_seq_one_letter_code
_entity_poly.pdbx_strand_id
1 'polypeptide(L)' 'FNPGENVGRGGDDTLFALEAGAVKFGVRRGRKVIDVVADEA' A
#
# COMPACT_ATOMS: atom_id res chain seq x y z
N PHE A 1 5.43 8.21 -2.86
CA PHE A 1 5.09 6.90 -2.28
C PHE A 1 4.79 5.94 -3.42
N ASN A 2 4.96 4.64 -3.22
CA ASN A 2 4.79 3.62 -4.27
C ASN A 2 3.83 2.53 -3.77
N PRO A 3 3.09 1.87 -4.67
CA PRO A 3 2.23 0.76 -4.28
C PRO A 3 3.08 -0.37 -3.71
N GLY A 4 2.66 -0.86 -2.54
CA GLY A 4 3.18 -2.04 -1.89
C GLY A 4 2.20 -3.20 -2.01
N GLU A 5 2.14 -4.03 -0.98
CA GLU A 5 1.22 -5.15 -0.87
C GLU A 5 -0.21 -4.65 -0.65
N ASN A 6 -1.17 -5.25 -1.35
CA ASN A 6 -2.59 -4.89 -1.29
C ASN A 6 -2.91 -3.42 -1.61
N VAL A 7 -2.05 -2.76 -2.40
CA VAL A 7 -2.26 -1.38 -2.85
C VAL A 7 -2.16 -1.29 -4.38
N GLY A 8 -3.22 -0.80 -5.01
CA GLY A 8 -3.28 -0.46 -6.43
C GLY A 8 -2.86 0.99 -6.70
N ARG A 9 -2.58 1.31 -7.97
CA ARG A 9 -2.29 2.66 -8.46
C ARG A 9 -3.19 2.97 -9.67
N GLY A 10 -3.94 4.06 -9.57
CA GLY A 10 -4.74 4.61 -10.66
C GLY A 10 -3.87 5.23 -11.75
N GLY A 11 -4.46 5.51 -12.91
CA GLY A 11 -3.76 6.18 -14.01
C GLY A 11 -3.35 7.63 -13.70
N ASP A 12 -3.99 8.24 -12.71
CA ASP A 12 -3.70 9.56 -12.14
C ASP A 12 -2.70 9.51 -10.97
N ASP A 13 -2.09 8.35 -10.73
CA ASP A 13 -1.18 8.06 -9.63
C ASP A 13 -1.79 7.99 -8.23
N THR A 14 -3.12 8.07 -8.13
CA THR A 14 -3.82 7.86 -6.86
C THR A 14 -3.65 6.41 -6.39
N LEU A 15 -3.29 6.22 -5.11
CA LEU A 15 -3.19 4.89 -4.50
C LEU A 15 -4.52 4.49 -3.89
N PHE A 16 -4.90 3.22 -4.02
CA PHE A 16 -6.13 2.67 -3.43
C PHE A 16 -5.89 1.27 -2.86
N ALA A 17 -6.68 0.89 -1.85
CA ALA A 17 -6.60 -0.43 -1.23
C ALA A 17 -7.25 -1.51 -2.12
N LEU A 18 -6.60 -2.67 -2.23
CA LEU A 18 -7.14 -3.86 -2.89
C LEU A 18 -7.83 -4.82 -1.91
N GLU A 19 -7.53 -4.68 -0.62
CA GLU A 19 -8.08 -5.48 0.48
C GLU A 19 -8.35 -4.57 1.69
N ALA A 20 -9.23 -4.98 2.61
CA ALA A 20 -9.44 -4.31 3.88
C ALA A 20 -8.30 -4.61 4.87
N GLY A 21 -7.99 -3.65 5.74
CA GLY A 21 -6.96 -3.80 6.77
C GLY A 21 -6.37 -2.47 7.20
N ALA A 22 -5.23 -2.52 7.88
CA ALA A 22 -4.51 -1.35 8.36
C ALA A 22 -3.45 -0.88 7.36
N VAL A 23 -3.28 0.44 7.24
CA VAL A 23 -2.24 1.03 6.39
C VAL A 23 -0.88 0.93 7.08
N LYS A 24 0.12 0.43 6.35
CA LYS A 24 1.52 0.37 6.81
C LYS A 24 2.44 1.13 5.84
N PHE A 25 3.15 2.12 6.36
CA PHE A 25 4.20 2.80 5.61
C PHE A 25 5.53 2.04 5.74
N GLY A 26 6.27 1.93 4.64
CA GLY A 26 7.55 1.21 4.64
C GLY A 26 8.57 1.77 3.63
N VAL A 27 9.74 1.14 3.59
CA VAL A 27 10.79 1.43 2.60
C VAL A 27 11.29 0.11 2.00
N ARG A 28 11.27 0.00 0.67
CA ARG A 28 11.81 -1.15 -0.07
C ARG A 28 12.71 -0.64 -1.20
N ARG A 29 13.93 -1.17 -1.30
CA ARG A 29 14.95 -0.74 -2.30
C ARG A 29 15.14 0.80 -2.32
N GLY A 30 15.17 1.43 -1.14
CA GLY A 30 15.32 2.88 -0.98
C GLY A 30 14.10 3.73 -1.36
N ARG A 31 12.96 3.11 -1.70
CA ARG A 31 11.73 3.81 -2.08
C ARG A 31 10.67 3.67 -0.99
N LYS A 32 9.96 4.77 -0.69
CA LYS A 32 8.79 4.75 0.22
C LYS A 32 7.66 3.95 -0.42
N VAL A 33 7.12 2.97 0.29
CA VAL A 33 6.00 2.10 -0.11
C VAL A 33 4.85 2.22 0.88
N ILE A 34 3.63 1.94 0.42
CA ILE A 34 2.44 1.81 1.26
C ILE A 34 1.87 0.42 1.06
N ASP A 35 1.65 -0.30 2.16
CA ASP A 35 1.00 -1.60 2.21
C ASP A 35 -0.35 -1.50 2.92
N VAL A 36 -1.26 -2.41 2.61
CA VAL A 36 -2.39 -2.74 3.50
C VAL A 36 -2.14 -4.12 4.09
N VAL A 37 -2.05 -4.20 5.42
CA VAL A 37 -1.90 -5.46 6.15
C VAL A 37 -3.25 -5.87 6.73
N ALA A 38 -3.57 -7.16 6.65
CA ALA A 38 -4.79 -7.67 7.29
C ALA A 38 -4.75 -7.38 8.79
N ASP A 39 -5.86 -6.85 9.33
CA ASP A 39 -6.06 -6.85 10.77
C ASP A 39 -6.44 -8.28 11.16
N GLU A 40 -5.61 -8.92 11.99
CA GLU A 40 -6.00 -10.16 12.63
C GLU A 40 -7.23 -9.87 13.51
N ALA A 41 -8.32 -10.59 13.25
CA ALA A 41 -9.60 -10.47 13.95
C ALA A 41 -9.54 -11.11 15.35
#